data_AF-A0A380W2A2-F1
#
_entry.id   AF-A0A380W2A2-F1
#
_cell.length_a   1.000
_cell.length_b   1.000
_cell.length_c   1.000
_cell.angle_alpha   90.00
_cell.angle_beta   90.00
_cell.angle_gamma   90.00
#
_symmetry.space_group_name_H-M   'P 1'
#
loop_
_entity.id
_entity.type
_entity.pdbx_description
1 polymer ?
#
loop_
_entity_poly.entity_id
_entity_poly.type
_entity_poly.pdbx_seq_one_letter_code
_entity_poly.pdbx_strand_id
1 'polypeptide(L)'
;MAVTLTMKMRANGRTNDLIAASANCRHFLNRLNAKSLGAAAKRYGKKLKTFAVIEQNLEGRLHYHMIIDRPPHIAGDDFSALIRKQWRKTDFGYRHVDIQPMTSDGWISYILKGRQKNGCLHDHIDWNHCSR
;
A
#
# COMPACT_ATOMS: atom_id res chain seq x y z
N MET A 1 5.35 -2.73 -9.20
CA MET A 1 6.37 -2.24 -8.24
C MET A 1 6.08 -2.85 -6.89
N ALA A 2 7.11 -3.29 -6.16
CA ALA A 2 6.98 -3.73 -4.77
C ALA A 2 7.14 -2.53 -3.85
N VAL A 3 6.24 -2.37 -2.88
CA VAL A 3 6.13 -1.17 -2.04
C VAL A 3 5.91 -1.57 -0.59
N THR A 4 6.66 -0.97 0.33
CA THR A 4 6.43 -1.07 1.77
C THR A 4 6.10 0.29 2.34
N LEU A 5 4.89 0.41 2.88
CA LEU A 5 4.37 1.62 3.51
C LEU A 5 4.37 1.44 5.03
N THR A 6 5.28 2.12 5.72
CA THR A 6 5.26 2.17 7.18
C THR A 6 4.17 3.13 7.66
N MET A 7 3.44 2.74 8.70
CA MET A 7 2.40 3.55 9.29
C MET A 7 2.86 4.22 10.60
N LYS A 8 2.34 5.41 10.88
CA LYS A 8 2.43 6.03 12.21
C LYS A 8 1.64 5.20 13.22
N MET A 9 2.07 5.20 14.48
CA MET A 9 1.33 4.51 15.55
C MET A 9 0.15 5.32 16.08
N ARG A 10 0.20 6.65 15.94
CA ARG A 10 -0.87 7.58 16.35
C ARG A 10 -0.97 8.74 15.36
N ALA A 11 -2.17 9.24 15.12
CA ALA A 11 -2.44 10.43 14.32
C ALA A 11 -3.77 11.07 14.71
N ASN A 12 -3.81 12.40 14.84
CA ASN A 12 -5.01 13.17 15.16
C ASN A 12 -5.77 12.62 16.39
N GLY A 13 -5.05 12.32 17.48
CA GLY A 13 -5.62 11.77 18.71
C GLY A 13 -6.04 10.30 18.66
N ARG A 14 -5.96 9.64 17.49
CA ARG A 14 -6.34 8.22 17.31
C ARG A 14 -5.11 7.31 17.31
N THR A 15 -5.27 6.10 17.87
CA THR A 15 -4.29 5.01 17.73
C THR A 15 -4.49 4.33 16.37
N ASN A 16 -3.40 3.86 15.78
CA ASN A 16 -3.46 3.07 14.56
C ASN A 16 -3.76 1.60 14.89
N ASP A 17 -5.00 1.20 14.71
CA ASP A 17 -5.44 -0.20 14.73
C ASP A 17 -5.66 -0.72 13.29
N LEU A 18 -6.05 -1.99 13.14
CA LEU A 18 -6.27 -2.61 11.84
C LEU A 18 -7.42 -1.95 11.05
N ILE A 19 -8.44 -1.42 11.73
CA ILE A 19 -9.59 -0.75 11.09
C ILE A 19 -9.15 0.59 10.52
N ALA A 20 -8.46 1.40 11.33
CA ALA A 20 -7.87 2.67 10.93
C ALA A 20 -6.85 2.46 9.81
N ALA A 21 -6.05 1.38 9.88
CA ALA A 21 -5.08 1.04 8.87
C ALA A 21 -5.72 0.73 7.51
N SER A 22 -6.75 -0.12 7.48
CA SER A 22 -7.50 -0.44 6.25
C SER A 22 -8.16 0.82 5.66
N ALA A 23 -8.80 1.65 6.50
CA ALA A 23 -9.39 2.91 6.05
C ALA A 23 -8.34 3.87 5.46
N ASN A 24 -7.16 3.96 6.09
CA ASN A 24 -6.05 4.80 5.63
C ASN A 24 -5.45 4.27 4.33
N CYS A 25 -5.32 2.95 4.18
CA CYS A 25 -4.86 2.29 2.94
C CYS A 25 -5.82 2.55 1.79
N ARG A 26 -7.14 2.41 2.02
CA ARG A 26 -8.17 2.76 1.05
C ARG A 26 -8.09 4.22 0.64
N HIS A 27 -7.91 5.13 1.60
CA HIS A 27 -7.74 6.55 1.30
C HIS A 27 -6.51 6.80 0.44
N PHE A 28 -5.37 6.19 0.79
CA PHE A 28 -4.14 6.25 -0.01
C PHE A 28 -4.36 5.76 -1.45
N LEU A 29 -4.94 4.57 -1.64
CA LEU A 29 -5.19 3.97 -2.95
C LEU A 29 -6.11 4.84 -3.80
N ASN A 30 -7.18 5.40 -3.22
CA ASN A 30 -8.07 6.32 -3.94
C ASN A 30 -7.32 7.56 -4.44
N ARG A 31 -6.45 8.14 -3.61
CA ARG A 31 -5.60 9.28 -4.01
C ARG A 31 -4.61 8.91 -5.10
N LEU A 32 -3.97 7.75 -4.98
CA LEU A 32 -3.00 7.25 -5.96
C LEU A 32 -3.69 6.99 -7.31
N ASN A 33 -4.84 6.30 -7.30
CA ASN A 33 -5.65 6.05 -8.50
C ASN A 33 -6.05 7.35 -9.18
N ALA A 34 -6.59 8.32 -8.43
CA ALA A 34 -6.99 9.61 -8.98
C ALA A 34 -5.83 10.38 -9.63
N LYS A 35 -4.61 10.28 -9.07
CA LYS A 35 -3.43 10.94 -9.64
C LYS A 35 -2.76 10.18 -10.78
N SER A 36 -2.88 8.86 -10.81
CA SER A 36 -2.21 8.03 -11.82
C SER A 36 -3.06 7.80 -13.06
N LEU A 37 -4.39 7.74 -12.89
CA LEU A 37 -5.35 7.41 -13.95
C LEU A 37 -6.25 8.60 -14.33
N GLY A 38 -6.16 9.72 -13.59
CA GLY A 38 -6.89 10.95 -13.88
C GLY A 38 -8.40 10.75 -13.97
N ALA A 39 -9.00 11.27 -15.04
CA ALA A 39 -10.45 11.22 -15.26
C ALA A 39 -11.00 9.78 -15.31
N ALA A 40 -10.20 8.80 -15.76
CA ALA A 40 -10.65 7.42 -15.87
C ALA A 40 -10.93 6.77 -14.52
N ALA A 41 -10.20 7.13 -13.46
CA ALA A 41 -10.48 6.67 -12.11
C ALA A 41 -11.84 7.17 -11.61
N LYS A 42 -12.19 8.42 -11.91
CA LYS A 42 -13.45 9.04 -11.47
C LYS A 42 -14.65 8.60 -12.31
N ARG A 43 -14.52 8.60 -13.64
CA ARG A 43 -15.63 8.35 -14.57
C ARG A 43 -15.97 6.88 -14.70
N TYR A 44 -14.96 6.00 -14.70
CA TYR A 44 -15.13 4.58 -15.00
C TYR A 44 -14.76 3.68 -13.81
N GLY A 45 -14.46 4.26 -12.64
CA GLY A 45 -14.05 3.49 -11.46
C GLY A 45 -12.74 2.72 -11.65
N LYS A 46 -11.90 3.10 -12.63
CA LYS A 46 -10.65 2.38 -12.94
C LYS A 46 -9.69 2.46 -11.75
N LYS A 47 -9.14 1.31 -11.35
CA LYS A 47 -8.15 1.20 -10.28
C LYS A 47 -6.85 0.61 -10.82
N LEU A 48 -5.73 0.98 -10.21
CA LEU A 48 -4.48 0.27 -10.40
C LEU A 48 -4.64 -1.15 -9.86
N LYS A 49 -4.12 -2.14 -10.58
CA LYS A 49 -4.04 -3.50 -10.06
C LYS A 49 -3.09 -3.45 -8.87
N THR A 50 -3.59 -3.89 -7.72
CA THR A 50 -2.87 -3.83 -6.47
C THR A 50 -3.13 -5.08 -5.66
N PHE A 51 -2.06 -5.65 -5.11
CA PHE A 51 -2.13 -6.67 -4.08
C PHE A 51 -1.53 -6.07 -2.80
N ALA A 52 -2.21 -6.20 -1.67
CA ALA A 52 -1.79 -5.56 -0.42
C ALA A 52 -1.93 -6.53 0.75
N VAL A 53 -0.90 -6.60 1.59
CA VAL A 53 -0.85 -7.37 2.84
C VAL A 53 -0.50 -6.41 3.96
N ILE A 54 -1.21 -6.51 5.08
CA ILE A 54 -0.90 -5.76 6.29
C ILE A 54 -0.14 -6.64 7.28
N GLU A 55 0.91 -6.10 7.87
CA GLU A 55 1.74 -6.78 8.86
C GLU A 55 2.03 -5.88 10.04
N GLN A 56 2.28 -6.50 11.19
CA GLN A 56 2.71 -5.84 12.41
C GLN A 56 4.13 -6.27 12.75
N ASN A 57 5.02 -5.32 13.03
CA ASN A 57 6.35 -5.64 13.53
C ASN A 57 6.32 -5.99 15.03
N LEU A 58 7.45 -6.43 15.59
CA LEU A 58 7.57 -6.78 17.01
C LEU A 58 7.26 -5.63 17.97
N GLU A 59 7.39 -4.38 17.52
CA GLU A 59 7.09 -3.16 18.28
C GLU A 59 5.61 -2.74 18.17
N GLY A 60 4.77 -3.55 17.51
CA GLY A 60 3.35 -3.26 17.33
C GLY A 60 3.03 -2.28 16.20
N ARG A 61 4.02 -1.83 15.41
CA ARG A 61 3.81 -0.91 14.29
C ARG A 61 3.30 -1.65 13.06
N LEU A 62 2.29 -1.07 12.43
CA LEU A 62 1.69 -1.61 11.20
C LEU A 62 2.43 -1.16 9.94
N HIS A 63 2.53 -2.07 8.99
CA HIS A 63 3.14 -1.90 7.68
C HIS A 63 2.24 -2.51 6.61
N TYR A 64 2.19 -1.88 5.44
CA TYR A 64 1.62 -2.50 4.24
C TYR A 64 2.73 -2.93 3.30
N HIS A 65 2.72 -4.19 2.90
CA HIS A 65 3.50 -4.73 1.80
C HIS A 65 2.61 -4.88 0.58
N MET A 66 2.96 -4.22 -0.52
CA MET A 66 2.08 -4.07 -1.68
C MET A 66 2.81 -4.32 -2.99
N ILE A 67 2.08 -4.90 -3.94
CA ILE A 67 2.42 -4.88 -5.35
C ILE A 67 1.47 -3.92 -6.03
N ILE A 68 2.02 -2.93 -6.74
CA ILE A 68 1.22 -1.96 -7.49
C ILE A 68 1.69 -1.93 -8.94
N ASP A 69 0.78 -2.19 -9.88
CA ASP A 69 1.07 -2.04 -11.30
C ASP A 69 1.22 -0.57 -11.65
N ARG A 70 2.39 -0.22 -12.20
CA ARG A 70 2.68 1.12 -12.69
C ARG A 70 2.00 1.33 -14.04
N PRO A 71 1.27 2.44 -14.25
CA PRO A 71 0.77 2.77 -15.57
C PRO A 71 1.91 2.98 -16.58
N PRO A 72 1.78 2.49 -17.82
CA PRO A 72 2.86 2.52 -18.81
C PRO A 72 3.31 3.94 -19.16
N HIS A 73 2.40 4.93 -19.08
CA HIS A 73 2.66 6.33 -19.41
C HIS A 73 3.36 7.13 -18.29
N ILE A 74 3.63 6.53 -17.13
CA ILE A 74 4.32 7.20 -16.00
C ILE A 74 5.68 6.55 -15.81
N ALA A 75 6.75 7.34 -15.78
CA ALA A 75 8.10 6.82 -15.50
C ALA A 75 8.19 6.18 -14.10
N GLY A 76 9.12 5.23 -13.92
CA GLY A 76 9.28 4.51 -12.64
C GLY A 76 9.54 5.44 -11.45
N ASP A 77 10.43 6.41 -11.63
CA ASP A 77 10.79 7.38 -10.59
C ASP A 77 9.66 8.34 -10.27
N ASP A 78 8.94 8.82 -11.29
CA ASP A 78 7.76 9.66 -11.13
C ASP A 78 6.65 8.95 -10.36
N PHE A 79 6.42 7.67 -10.68
CA PHE A 79 5.44 6.86 -9.99
C PHE A 79 5.84 6.60 -8.53
N SER A 80 7.13 6.36 -8.28
CA SER A 80 7.68 6.23 -6.92
C SER A 80 7.51 7.51 -6.11
N ALA A 81 7.82 8.66 -6.71
CA ALA A 81 7.59 9.96 -6.11
C ALA A 81 6.10 10.20 -5.82
N LEU A 82 5.22 9.77 -6.73
CA LEU A 82 3.78 9.89 -6.57
C LEU A 82 3.25 9.05 -5.40
N ILE A 83 3.69 7.80 -5.29
CA ILE A 83 3.37 6.92 -4.15
C ILE A 83 3.76 7.59 -2.84
N ARG A 84 5.02 8.04 -2.71
CA ARG A 84 5.52 8.73 -1.51
C ARG A 84 4.71 9.99 -1.20
N LYS A 85 4.40 10.78 -2.22
CA LYS A 85 3.64 12.03 -2.09
C LYS A 85 2.21 11.79 -1.63
N GLN A 86 1.52 10.78 -2.17
CA GLN A 86 0.14 10.47 -1.75
C GLN A 86 0.09 9.77 -0.40
N TRP A 87 1.07 8.92 -0.08
CA TRP A 87 1.16 8.26 1.23
C TRP A 87 1.26 9.28 2.36
N ARG A 88 2.16 10.27 2.24
CA ARG A 88 2.32 11.32 3.26
C ARG A 88 1.08 12.21 3.45
N LYS A 89 0.10 12.15 2.55
CA LYS A 89 -1.15 12.90 2.66
C LYS A 89 -2.26 12.14 3.39
N THR A 90 -1.99 10.92 3.85
CA THR A 90 -2.91 10.19 4.71
C THR A 90 -2.54 10.41 6.17
N ASP A 91 -3.51 10.26 7.08
CA ASP A 91 -3.32 10.54 8.50
C ASP A 91 -2.18 9.71 9.09
N PHE A 92 -2.18 8.41 8.79
CA PHE A 92 -1.20 7.45 9.30
C PHE A 92 0.01 7.28 8.38
N GLY A 93 0.13 8.07 7.31
CA GLY A 93 1.26 7.98 6.39
C GLY A 93 2.59 8.37 7.04
N TYR A 94 3.53 7.43 7.19
CA TYR A 94 4.87 7.70 7.71
C TYR A 94 5.88 8.06 6.61
N ARG A 95 6.99 8.69 6.98
CA ARG A 95 8.03 9.13 6.02
C ARG A 95 8.78 7.95 5.40
N HIS A 96 8.95 6.86 6.15
CA HIS A 96 9.67 5.68 5.69
C HIS A 96 8.80 4.89 4.71
N VAL A 97 9.22 4.85 3.45
CA VAL A 97 8.58 4.09 2.37
C VAL A 97 9.67 3.43 1.54
N ASP A 98 9.65 2.12 1.45
CA ASP A 98 10.54 1.36 0.56
C ASP A 98 9.81 1.05 -0.76
N ILE A 99 10.48 1.24 -1.90
CA ILE A 99 9.92 0.96 -3.23
C ILE A 99 11.02 0.31 -4.07
N GLN A 100 10.72 -0.87 -4.60
CA GLN A 100 11.62 -1.65 -5.42
C GLN A 100 10.98 -1.95 -6.78
N PRO A 101 11.72 -1.86 -7.90
CA PRO A 101 11.25 -2.34 -9.18
C PRO A 101 10.98 -3.85 -9.12
N MET A 102 9.94 -4.33 -9.81
CA MET A 102 9.64 -5.77 -9.91
C MET A 102 10.43 -6.39 -11.06
N THR A 103 11.76 -6.33 -10.96
CA THR A 103 12.68 -6.93 -11.95
C THR A 103 13.30 -8.24 -11.45
N SER A 104 13.05 -8.65 -10.21
CA SER A 104 13.63 -9.85 -9.59
C SER A 104 12.62 -10.58 -8.71
N ASP A 105 12.67 -11.92 -8.64
CA ASP A 105 11.79 -12.77 -7.82
C ASP A 105 11.81 -12.48 -6.31
N GLY A 106 12.77 -11.68 -5.84
CA GLY A 106 12.89 -11.25 -4.45
C GLY A 106 11.63 -10.58 -3.89
N TRP A 107 10.76 -10.00 -4.72
CA TRP A 107 9.48 -9.44 -4.26
C TRP A 107 8.51 -10.52 -3.76
N ILE A 108 8.54 -11.73 -4.34
CA ILE A 108 7.75 -12.87 -3.88
C ILE A 108 8.25 -13.24 -2.48
N SER A 109 9.55 -13.47 -2.33
CA SER A 109 10.16 -13.75 -1.03
C SER A 109 9.88 -12.63 -0.03
N TYR A 110 9.82 -11.38 -0.44
CA TYR A 110 9.55 -10.24 0.42
C TYR A 110 8.12 -10.26 0.99
N ILE A 111 7.10 -10.53 0.15
CA ILE A 111 5.70 -10.68 0.57
C ILE A 111 5.47 -12.00 1.34
N LEU A 112 6.18 -13.07 0.97
CA LEU A 112 6.07 -14.37 1.61
C LEU A 112 6.82 -14.45 2.96
N LYS A 113 7.92 -13.71 3.15
CA LYS A 113 8.69 -13.69 4.41
C LYS A 113 7.85 -13.12 5.57
N GLY A 114 6.93 -12.22 5.25
CA GLY A 114 5.92 -11.75 6.18
C GLY A 114 4.82 -12.78 6.46
N ARG A 115 4.38 -13.55 5.44
CA ARG A 115 3.46 -14.69 5.60
C ARG A 115 3.97 -15.79 6.53
N GLN A 116 5.28 -15.98 6.62
CA GLN A 116 5.88 -17.01 7.50
C GLN A 116 5.87 -16.64 8.98
N LYS A 117 5.67 -15.35 9.34
CA LYS A 117 5.72 -14.92 10.74
C LYS A 117 4.39 -15.07 11.49
N ASN A 118 3.25 -15.07 10.80
CA ASN A 118 1.92 -15.10 11.44
C ASN A 118 1.02 -16.18 10.78
N GLY A 119 0.78 -17.26 11.52
CA GLY A 119 0.27 -18.55 11.02
C GLY A 119 -1.18 -18.65 10.53
N CYS A 120 -1.87 -17.58 10.15
CA CYS A 120 -3.23 -17.67 9.57
C CYS A 120 -3.39 -16.68 8.40
N LEU A 121 -3.48 -17.22 7.18
CA LEU A 121 -3.42 -16.47 5.92
C LEU A 121 -4.72 -15.72 5.54
N HIS A 122 -5.85 -16.04 6.18
CA HIS A 122 -7.18 -15.55 5.76
C HIS A 122 -7.48 -14.13 6.26
N ASP A 123 -6.95 -13.74 7.43
CA ASP A 123 -7.28 -12.49 8.12
C ASP A 123 -6.38 -11.30 7.76
N HIS A 124 -5.34 -11.51 6.94
CA HIS A 124 -4.33 -10.50 6.60
C HIS A 124 -4.37 -10.02 5.15
N ILE A 125 -5.18 -10.68 4.31
CA ILE A 125 -5.50 -10.19 2.97
C ILE A 125 -6.62 -9.17 3.14
N ASP A 126 -6.35 -7.90 2.81
CA ASP A 126 -7.41 -6.89 2.76
C ASP A 126 -8.25 -7.10 1.49
N TRP A 127 -9.20 -8.02 1.57
CA TRP A 127 -10.08 -8.41 0.46
C TRP A 127 -10.91 -7.24 -0.08
N ASN A 128 -11.04 -6.12 0.65
CA ASN A 128 -11.67 -4.90 0.11
C ASN A 128 -10.88 -4.27 -1.05
N HIS A 129 -9.63 -4.68 -1.24
CA HIS A 129 -8.74 -4.16 -2.27
C HIS A 129 -8.37 -5.18 -3.36
N CYS A 130 -8.76 -6.45 -3.22
CA CYS A 130 -8.72 -7.42 -4.30
C CYS A 130 -9.84 -7.11 -5.30
N SER A 131 -9.51 -6.47 -6.43
CA SER A 131 -10.47 -6.21 -7.49
C SER A 131 -11.03 -7.50 -8.07
N ARG A 132 -12.36 -7.63 -8.11
CA ARG A 132 -13.06 -8.39 -9.16
C ARG A 132 -12.98 -7.63 -10.47
#